data_AF-A0A8J7SGU0-F1
#
_entry.id   AF-A0A8J7SGU0-F1
#
_cell.length_a   1.000
_cell.length_b   1.000
_cell.length_c   1.000
_cell.angle_alpha   90.00
_cell.angle_beta   90.00
_cell.angle_gamma   90.00
#
_symmetry.space_group_name_H-M   'P 1'
#
loop_
_entity.id
_entity.type
_entity.pdbx_description
1 polymer ?
#
loop_
_entity_poly.entity_id
_entity_poly.type
_entity_poly.pdbx_seq_one_letter_code
_entity_poly.pdbx_strand_id
1 'polypeptide(L)'
;MVLIVAVLGTILAGAATPSEAAAVGAVGATLLAGLRLRPNGENGGKDAGEPPCPDHEQGTLVTTISGGFCGLVTGAILGDWIAAAPLPGLLLGLVGGALAARLGWLARGLRALDPAGSQRPILAAGGAVLLLLLLRAAFDLRWQRESVPLQDGIAIAAAVGASLVLLWGLAVALWRAWATDVLISVNRTVMEITAMIFTILIGASLFSLVFRGLGGEELVREGLSAAPGGFHGALLIVMLIMFVLGFFLDFVEITFVVVPLVAPILLAIEAINPIWIGILMAINLQTSFLTPPFGFALFYLRGAAPDAIATTDLYRGAVPFVLIQVLALGLIAAFPTLATWLPSALFGTSFG
;
A
#
# COMPACT_ATOMS: atom_id res chain seq x y z
N MET A 1 11.09 -15.84 5.92
CA MET A 1 11.13 -15.79 7.40
C MET A 1 12.16 -14.78 7.91
N VAL A 2 13.44 -14.87 7.53
CA VAL A 2 14.47 -13.87 7.92
C VAL A 2 14.05 -12.43 7.58
N LEU A 3 13.48 -12.19 6.39
CA LEU A 3 13.01 -10.87 5.97
C LEU A 3 11.86 -10.31 6.85
N ILE A 4 10.93 -11.18 7.26
CA ILE A 4 9.78 -10.80 8.09
C ILE A 4 10.26 -10.42 9.50
N VAL A 5 11.17 -11.22 10.07
CA VAL A 5 11.77 -10.93 11.38
C VAL A 5 12.61 -9.65 11.34
N ALA A 6 13.34 -9.41 10.24
CA ALA A 6 14.11 -8.18 10.07
C ALA A 6 13.22 -6.93 9.98
N VAL A 7 12.15 -6.97 9.17
CA VAL A 7 11.24 -5.82 9.00
C VAL A 7 10.39 -5.57 10.25
N LEU A 8 9.84 -6.63 10.86
CA LEU A 8 9.03 -6.48 12.08
C LEU A 8 9.92 -6.10 13.27
N GLY A 9 11.14 -6.65 13.34
CA GLY A 9 12.11 -6.36 14.39
C GLY A 9 12.59 -4.90 14.38
N THR A 10 12.80 -4.29 13.21
CA THR A 10 13.22 -2.88 13.13
C THR A 10 12.12 -1.90 13.52
N ILE A 11 10.85 -2.25 13.27
CA ILE A 11 9.67 -1.48 13.71
C ILE A 11 9.50 -1.61 15.23
N LEU A 12 9.49 -2.83 15.77
CA LEU A 12 9.28 -3.08 17.20
C LEU A 12 10.42 -2.55 18.07
N ALA A 13 11.65 -2.53 17.55
CA ALA A 13 12.80 -1.94 18.24
C ALA A 13 12.86 -0.41 18.14
N GLY A 14 11.94 0.24 17.43
CA GLY A 14 11.93 1.69 17.22
C GLY A 14 13.13 2.22 16.41
N ALA A 15 13.84 1.33 15.71
CA ALA A 15 15.07 1.66 14.99
C ALA A 15 14.80 2.23 13.58
N ALA A 16 13.61 1.98 13.03
CA ALA A 16 13.17 2.43 11.72
C ALA A 16 11.70 2.88 11.74
N THR A 17 11.39 3.93 11.00
CA THR A 17 10.02 4.34 10.70
C THR A 17 9.31 3.29 9.83
N PRO A 18 7.97 3.21 9.82
CA PRO A 18 7.24 2.26 8.99
C PRO A 18 7.62 2.32 7.50
N SER A 19 7.92 3.51 6.98
CA SER A 19 8.39 3.73 5.61
C SER A 19 9.79 3.19 5.37
N GLU A 20 10.73 3.39 6.30
CA GLU A 20 12.08 2.81 6.23
C GLU A 20 12.04 1.27 6.30
N ALA A 21 11.19 0.70 7.16
CA ALA A 21 11.00 -0.74 7.27
C ALA A 21 10.40 -1.33 5.98
N ALA A 22 9.44 -0.64 5.36
CA ALA A 22 8.87 -1.03 4.06
C ALA A 22 9.94 -1.01 2.95
N ALA A 23 10.82 -0.01 2.92
CA ALA A 23 11.91 0.07 1.95
C ALA A 23 12.88 -1.12 2.08
N VAL A 24 13.24 -1.53 3.31
CA VAL A 24 14.06 -2.72 3.54
C VAL A 24 13.38 -4.00 3.04
N GLY A 25 12.06 -4.12 3.27
CA GLY A 25 11.25 -5.21 2.75
C GLY A 25 11.26 -5.27 1.23
N ALA A 26 11.09 -4.14 0.55
CA ALA A 26 11.11 -4.04 -0.92
C ALA A 26 12.49 -4.41 -1.51
N VAL A 27 13.57 -3.89 -0.93
CA VAL A 27 14.94 -4.23 -1.35
C VAL A 27 15.19 -5.73 -1.17
N GLY A 28 14.84 -6.30 -0.03
CA GLY A 28 15.05 -7.72 0.24
C GLY A 28 14.20 -8.64 -0.64
N ALA A 29 12.94 -8.29 -0.93
CA ALA A 29 12.09 -9.02 -1.86
C ALA A 29 12.67 -9.00 -3.29
N THR A 30 13.16 -7.85 -3.74
CA THR A 30 13.78 -7.68 -5.06
C THR A 30 15.04 -8.52 -5.19
N LEU A 31 15.93 -8.50 -4.18
CA LEU A 31 17.14 -9.33 -4.16
C LEU A 31 16.80 -10.83 -4.17
N LEU A 32 15.81 -11.27 -3.38
CA LEU A 32 15.36 -12.68 -3.39
C LEU A 32 14.77 -13.10 -4.74
N ALA A 33 14.01 -12.21 -5.39
CA ALA A 33 13.52 -12.45 -6.75
C ALA A 33 14.69 -12.64 -7.74
N GLY A 34 15.69 -11.75 -7.70
CA GLY A 34 16.88 -11.87 -8.54
C GLY A 34 17.71 -13.15 -8.30
N LEU A 35 17.65 -13.73 -7.11
CA LEU A 35 18.30 -15.02 -6.79
C LEU A 35 17.53 -16.22 -7.34
N ARG A 36 16.21 -16.12 -7.45
CA ARG A 36 15.36 -17.16 -8.05
C ARG A 36 15.39 -17.12 -9.57
N LEU A 37 15.43 -15.93 -10.16
CA LEU A 37 15.35 -15.69 -11.61
C LEU A 37 16.72 -15.83 -12.29
N ARG A 38 17.50 -16.82 -11.88
CA ARG A 38 18.84 -17.07 -12.43
C ARG A 38 18.70 -17.81 -13.76
N PRO A 39 19.41 -17.40 -14.81
CA PRO A 39 19.53 -18.21 -16.02
C PRO A 39 20.37 -19.44 -15.67
N ASN A 40 19.70 -20.58 -15.43
CA ASN A 40 20.37 -21.84 -15.18
C ASN A 40 20.95 -22.36 -16.50
N GLY A 41 22.28 -22.46 -16.58
CA GLY A 41 22.91 -23.38 -17.50
C GLY A 41 22.66 -24.80 -17.01
N GLU A 42 21.96 -25.58 -17.84
CA GLU A 42 21.75 -27.04 -17.73
C GLU A 42 20.63 -27.55 -16.78
N ASN A 43 19.53 -27.98 -17.43
CA ASN A 43 18.54 -29.00 -17.05
C ASN A 43 18.09 -29.15 -15.59
N GLY A 44 16.83 -28.80 -15.33
CA GLY A 44 16.02 -29.47 -14.30
C GLY A 44 14.94 -28.60 -13.66
N GLY A 45 13.69 -28.76 -14.10
CA GLY A 45 12.52 -28.32 -13.33
C GLY A 45 11.43 -27.65 -14.17
N LYS A 46 10.69 -28.47 -14.93
CA LYS A 46 9.44 -28.14 -15.61
C LYS A 46 8.24 -27.85 -14.66
N ASP A 47 8.49 -27.40 -13.43
CA ASP A 47 7.46 -27.41 -12.36
C ASP A 47 7.13 -26.03 -11.74
N ALA A 48 7.55 -24.92 -12.37
CA ALA A 48 6.93 -23.64 -12.10
C ALA A 48 5.94 -23.38 -13.25
N GLY A 49 4.66 -23.69 -13.04
CA GLY A 49 3.60 -23.47 -14.01
C GLY A 49 3.69 -22.07 -14.61
N GLU A 50 4.14 -22.02 -15.86
CA GLU A 50 4.42 -20.81 -16.61
C GLU A 50 3.07 -20.26 -17.07
N PRO A 51 2.61 -19.09 -16.59
CA PRO A 51 1.48 -18.45 -17.25
C PRO A 51 1.94 -18.08 -18.67
N PRO A 52 1.12 -18.34 -19.71
CA PRO A 52 1.49 -18.09 -21.09
C PRO A 52 1.85 -16.60 -21.27
N CYS A 53 3.02 -16.32 -21.86
CA CYS A 53 3.39 -14.97 -22.27
C CYS A 53 2.31 -14.41 -23.20
N PRO A 54 1.72 -13.24 -22.90
CA PRO A 54 0.94 -12.51 -23.87
C PRO A 54 1.89 -11.97 -24.94
N ASP A 55 1.51 -12.10 -26.20
CA ASP A 55 2.27 -11.67 -27.37
C ASP A 55 2.80 -10.23 -27.19
N HIS A 56 4.04 -9.98 -27.61
CA HIS A 56 4.74 -8.70 -27.46
C HIS A 56 3.94 -7.47 -27.96
N GLU A 57 2.97 -7.65 -28.88
CA GLU A 57 2.04 -6.60 -29.34
C GLU A 57 1.00 -6.18 -28.28
N GLN A 58 0.53 -7.12 -27.45
CA GLN A 58 -0.45 -6.84 -26.37
C GLN A 58 0.20 -6.13 -25.18
N GLY A 59 1.52 -6.27 -25.01
CA GLY A 59 2.32 -5.55 -24.01
C GLY A 59 2.28 -4.03 -24.20
N THR A 60 2.50 -3.57 -25.44
CA THR A 60 2.57 -2.14 -25.75
C THR A 60 1.20 -1.47 -25.72
N LEU A 61 0.15 -2.14 -26.20
CA LEU A 61 -1.21 -1.61 -26.22
C LEU A 61 -1.77 -1.42 -24.79
N VAL A 62 -1.60 -2.42 -23.92
CA VAL A 62 -2.13 -2.37 -22.54
C VAL A 62 -1.34 -1.38 -21.67
N THR A 63 -0.02 -1.28 -21.86
CA THR A 63 0.80 -0.27 -21.16
C THR A 63 0.42 1.16 -21.58
N THR A 64 0.03 1.35 -22.86
CA THR A 64 -0.43 2.65 -23.39
C THR A 64 -1.82 3.02 -22.89
N ILE A 65 -2.77 2.07 -22.89
CA ILE A 65 -4.13 2.30 -22.39
C ILE A 65 -4.12 2.57 -20.88
N SER A 66 -3.35 1.80 -20.11
CA SER A 66 -3.29 1.93 -18.66
C SER A 66 -2.44 3.14 -18.21
N GLY A 67 -1.39 3.51 -18.96
CA GLY A 67 -0.69 4.79 -18.78
C GLY A 67 -1.56 6.00 -19.11
N GLY A 68 -2.39 5.91 -20.17
CA GLY A 68 -3.40 6.92 -20.52
C GLY A 68 -4.48 7.05 -19.45
N PHE A 69 -4.94 5.93 -18.88
CA PHE A 69 -5.91 5.92 -17.80
C PHE A 69 -5.33 6.52 -16.50
N CYS A 70 -4.11 6.16 -16.12
CA CYS A 70 -3.40 6.75 -14.99
C CYS A 70 -3.22 8.28 -15.16
N GLY A 71 -2.91 8.75 -16.38
CA GLY A 71 -2.84 10.17 -16.70
C GLY A 71 -4.18 10.91 -16.61
N LEU A 72 -5.28 10.28 -17.07
CA LEU A 72 -6.64 10.82 -16.99
C LEU A 72 -7.14 10.94 -15.54
N VAL A 73 -6.88 9.91 -14.75
CA VAL A 73 -7.22 9.83 -13.33
C VAL A 73 -6.44 10.86 -12.51
N THR A 74 -5.14 11.01 -12.77
CA THR A 74 -4.30 12.03 -12.11
C THR A 74 -4.80 13.44 -12.44
N GLY A 75 -5.34 13.64 -13.65
CA GLY A 75 -5.97 14.90 -14.06
C GLY A 75 -7.31 15.21 -13.37
N ALA A 76 -8.07 14.20 -12.94
CA ALA A 76 -9.42 14.38 -12.38
C ALA A 76 -9.44 14.72 -10.88
N ILE A 77 -8.39 14.36 -10.14
CA ILE A 77 -8.32 14.52 -8.67
C ILE A 77 -7.52 15.78 -8.28
N LEU A 78 -6.73 16.33 -9.20
CA LEU A 78 -5.85 17.46 -8.98
C LEU A 78 -6.41 18.77 -9.59
N GLY A 79 -7.71 19.00 -9.39
CA GLY A 79 -8.46 20.11 -10.00
C GLY A 79 -7.95 21.52 -9.65
N ASP A 80 -7.18 21.67 -8.58
CA ASP A 80 -6.62 22.97 -8.16
C ASP A 80 -5.16 23.23 -8.61
N TRP A 81 -4.44 22.21 -9.13
CA TRP A 81 -3.06 22.38 -9.61
C TRP A 81 -2.93 22.46 -11.15
N ILE A 82 -3.99 22.14 -11.91
CA ILE A 82 -3.94 22.06 -13.39
C ILE A 82 -4.84 23.14 -14.02
N ALA A 83 -4.67 24.38 -13.57
CA ALA A 83 -4.89 25.54 -14.46
C ALA A 83 -3.71 25.73 -15.44
N ALA A 84 -2.68 24.87 -15.38
CA ALA A 84 -1.52 24.89 -16.25
C ALA A 84 -1.30 23.54 -16.96
N ALA A 85 -1.78 23.52 -18.20
CA ALA A 85 -1.11 22.93 -19.37
C ALA A 85 -1.48 21.49 -19.82
N PRO A 86 -1.76 21.30 -21.15
CA PRO A 86 -1.81 20.00 -21.84
C PRO A 86 -0.43 19.33 -22.04
N LEU A 87 0.62 19.87 -21.40
CA LEU A 87 1.99 19.36 -21.47
C LEU A 87 2.21 17.97 -20.83
N PRO A 88 1.54 17.54 -19.75
CA PRO A 88 1.87 16.28 -19.07
C PRO A 88 1.62 15.03 -19.92
N GLY A 89 0.54 15.00 -20.71
CA GLY A 89 0.21 13.84 -21.55
C GLY A 89 1.15 13.66 -22.74
N LEU A 90 1.58 14.77 -23.35
CA LEU A 90 2.52 14.77 -24.48
C LEU A 90 3.96 14.53 -24.01
N LEU A 91 4.31 15.02 -22.80
CA LEU A 91 5.54 14.66 -22.11
C LEU A 91 5.58 13.19 -21.71
N LEU A 92 4.51 12.61 -21.17
CA LEU A 92 4.46 11.18 -20.83
C LEU A 92 4.60 10.27 -22.06
N GLY A 93 4.04 10.66 -23.21
CA GLY A 93 4.21 9.95 -24.49
C GLY A 93 5.63 10.04 -25.06
N LEU A 94 6.23 11.24 -25.08
CA LEU A 94 7.61 11.44 -25.53
C LEU A 94 8.64 10.84 -24.56
N VAL A 95 8.39 10.93 -23.25
CA VAL A 95 9.20 10.28 -22.21
C VAL A 95 9.05 8.77 -22.31
N GLY A 96 7.86 8.21 -22.55
CA GLY A 96 7.68 6.77 -22.74
C GLY A 96 8.48 6.20 -23.92
N GLY A 97 8.46 6.89 -25.07
CA GLY A 97 9.25 6.51 -26.25
C GLY A 97 10.77 6.67 -26.07
N ALA A 98 11.20 7.78 -25.44
CA ALA A 98 12.60 8.02 -25.13
C ALA A 98 13.13 7.10 -24.01
N LEU A 99 12.28 6.74 -23.04
CA LEU A 99 12.56 5.80 -21.96
C LEU A 99 12.69 4.39 -22.51
N ALA A 100 11.86 3.96 -23.46
CA ALA A 100 12.00 2.66 -24.13
C ALA A 100 13.31 2.55 -24.92
N ALA A 101 13.70 3.59 -25.67
CA ALA A 101 14.98 3.64 -26.39
C ALA A 101 16.18 3.72 -25.44
N ARG A 102 16.09 4.48 -24.34
CA ARG A 102 17.10 4.52 -23.28
C ARG A 102 17.16 3.21 -22.49
N LEU A 103 16.05 2.53 -22.24
CA LEU A 103 15.96 1.22 -21.61
C LEU A 103 16.72 0.19 -22.43
N GLY A 104 16.69 0.25 -23.77
CA GLY A 104 17.52 -0.59 -24.64
C GLY A 104 19.05 -0.32 -24.58
N TRP A 105 19.47 0.91 -24.25
CA TRP A 105 20.88 1.25 -24.01
C TRP A 105 21.31 0.93 -22.57
N LEU A 106 20.48 1.27 -21.58
CA LEU A 106 20.64 0.87 -20.18
C LEU A 106 20.66 -0.65 -20.04
N ALA A 107 19.84 -1.35 -20.81
CA ALA A 107 19.79 -2.80 -20.89
C ALA A 107 21.12 -3.42 -21.28
N ARG A 108 21.81 -2.82 -22.26
CA ARG A 108 23.12 -3.28 -22.69
C ARG A 108 24.18 -3.02 -21.62
N GLY A 109 24.11 -1.89 -20.92
CA GLY A 109 24.97 -1.59 -19.76
C GLY A 109 24.70 -2.50 -18.56
N LEU A 110 23.43 -2.82 -18.28
CA LEU A 110 23.00 -3.71 -17.20
C LEU A 110 23.32 -5.18 -17.47
N ARG A 111 23.29 -5.64 -18.73
CA ARG A 111 23.82 -6.97 -19.12
C ARG A 111 25.32 -7.09 -18.85
N ALA A 112 26.09 -6.01 -19.05
CA ALA A 112 27.51 -6.00 -18.70
C ALA A 112 27.76 -6.06 -17.19
N LEU A 113 26.77 -5.68 -16.38
CA LEU A 113 26.81 -5.71 -14.91
C LEU A 113 26.44 -7.08 -14.32
N ASP A 114 25.92 -8.03 -15.11
CA ASP A 114 25.70 -9.43 -14.71
C ASP A 114 26.75 -10.35 -15.35
N PRO A 115 27.98 -10.43 -14.79
CA PRO A 115 28.99 -11.34 -15.28
C PRO A 115 28.54 -12.78 -14.97
N ALA A 116 27.98 -13.45 -15.98
CA ALA A 116 27.75 -14.90 -16.04
C ALA A 116 26.61 -15.48 -15.17
N GLY A 117 25.55 -14.75 -14.83
CA GLY A 117 24.43 -15.32 -14.06
C GLY A 117 24.81 -15.74 -12.63
N SER A 118 25.91 -15.18 -12.12
CA SER A 118 26.48 -15.54 -10.83
C SER A 118 25.59 -15.09 -9.66
N GLN A 119 25.68 -15.80 -8.55
CA GLN A 119 25.00 -15.48 -7.27
C GLN A 119 25.68 -14.31 -6.53
N ARG A 120 26.93 -14.02 -6.90
CA ARG A 120 27.82 -13.05 -6.26
C ARG A 120 27.25 -11.63 -6.12
N PRO A 121 26.68 -10.97 -7.14
CA PRO A 121 26.19 -9.60 -6.99
C PRO A 121 25.06 -9.48 -5.97
N ILE A 122 24.19 -10.48 -5.87
CA ILE A 122 23.06 -10.44 -4.96
C ILE A 122 23.48 -10.81 -3.52
N LEU A 123 24.36 -11.80 -3.37
CA LEU A 123 24.95 -12.11 -2.06
C LEU A 123 25.81 -10.95 -1.54
N ALA A 124 26.56 -10.27 -2.42
CA ALA A 124 27.33 -9.08 -2.07
C ALA A 124 26.43 -7.93 -1.62
N ALA A 125 25.28 -7.71 -2.28
CA ALA A 125 24.29 -6.73 -1.81
C ALA A 125 23.69 -7.11 -0.45
N GLY A 126 23.37 -8.39 -0.20
CA GLY A 126 22.93 -8.84 1.12
C GLY A 126 23.99 -8.60 2.22
N GLY A 127 25.26 -8.89 1.92
CA GLY A 127 26.38 -8.58 2.81
C GLY A 127 26.59 -7.08 3.02
N ALA A 128 26.38 -6.27 1.98
CA ALA A 128 26.46 -4.81 2.07
C ALA A 128 25.37 -4.20 2.97
N VAL A 129 24.14 -4.73 2.94
CA VAL A 129 23.08 -4.32 3.88
C VAL A 129 23.48 -4.61 5.32
N LEU A 130 23.98 -5.81 5.61
CA LEU A 130 24.48 -6.17 6.94
C LEU A 130 25.63 -5.26 7.39
N LEU A 131 26.59 -4.98 6.50
CA LEU A 131 27.69 -4.07 6.77
C LEU A 131 27.20 -2.64 7.06
N LEU A 132 26.25 -2.12 6.29
CA LEU A 132 25.64 -0.80 6.52
C LEU A 132 24.94 -0.73 7.89
N LEU A 133 24.21 -1.78 8.27
CA LEU A 133 23.55 -1.84 9.57
C LEU A 133 24.56 -1.86 10.72
N LEU A 134 25.65 -2.63 10.58
CA LEU A 134 26.73 -2.66 11.58
C LEU A 134 27.48 -1.33 11.68
N LEU A 135 27.79 -0.69 10.54
CA LEU A 135 28.45 0.61 10.52
C LEU A 135 27.57 1.70 11.15
N ARG A 136 26.25 1.69 10.87
CA ARG A 136 25.30 2.61 11.51
C ARG A 136 25.16 2.38 13.01
N ALA A 137 25.30 1.14 13.48
CA ALA A 137 25.22 0.81 14.90
C ALA A 137 26.49 1.17 15.67
N ALA A 138 27.67 1.05 15.04
CA ALA A 138 28.96 1.27 15.67
C ALA A 138 29.50 2.70 15.52
N PHE A 139 29.13 3.41 14.45
CA PHE A 139 29.67 4.73 14.11
C PHE A 139 28.57 5.72 13.74
N ASP A 140 28.81 7.00 14.04
CA ASP A 140 27.90 8.07 13.67
C ASP A 140 28.12 8.47 12.21
N LEU A 141 27.20 8.11 11.30
CA LEU A 141 27.35 8.33 9.87
C LEU A 141 26.78 9.69 9.38
N ARG A 142 26.49 10.63 10.29
CA ARG A 142 25.93 11.95 9.92
C ARG A 142 26.92 12.79 9.11
N TRP A 143 26.47 13.24 7.93
CA TRP A 143 27.27 13.97 6.94
C TRP A 143 27.56 15.44 7.32
N GLN A 144 26.68 16.09 8.09
CA GLN A 144 26.81 17.49 8.49
C GLN A 144 27.49 17.64 9.86
N ARG A 145 28.79 17.33 9.96
CA ARG A 145 29.58 17.54 11.18
C ARG A 145 30.75 18.49 10.93
N GLU A 146 30.99 19.39 11.88
CA GLU A 146 32.06 20.40 11.81
C GLU A 146 33.47 19.82 11.99
N SER A 147 33.59 18.65 12.63
CA SER A 147 34.84 17.89 12.69
C SER A 147 34.54 16.39 12.55
N VAL A 148 35.19 15.76 11.58
CA VAL A 148 35.06 14.32 11.32
C VAL A 148 36.36 13.65 11.78
N PRO A 149 36.36 12.90 12.89
CA PRO A 149 37.52 12.13 13.31
C PRO A 149 37.87 11.06 12.26
N LEU A 150 39.15 10.71 12.13
CA LEU A 150 39.65 9.80 11.08
C LEU A 150 38.89 8.45 11.06
N GLN A 151 38.49 7.95 12.24
CA GLN A 151 37.75 6.69 12.39
C GLN A 151 36.35 6.77 11.75
N ASP A 152 35.62 7.87 11.99
CA ASP A 152 34.30 8.08 11.41
C ASP A 152 34.37 8.38 9.90
N GLY A 153 35.43 9.06 9.45
CA GLY A 153 35.67 9.29 8.03
C GLY A 153 35.86 7.99 7.24
N ILE A 154 36.59 7.02 7.82
CA ILE A 154 36.75 5.67 7.25
C ILE A 154 35.41 4.92 7.25
N ALA A 155 34.63 5.02 8.34
CA ALA A 155 33.31 4.40 8.42
C ALA A 155 32.33 4.96 7.37
N ILE A 156 32.34 6.28 7.12
CA ILE A 156 31.55 6.93 6.08
C ILE A 156 32.00 6.46 4.69
N ALA A 157 33.30 6.40 4.41
CA ALA A 157 33.81 5.90 3.14
C ALA A 157 33.43 4.43 2.90
N ALA A 158 33.51 3.59 3.94
CA ALA A 158 33.07 2.20 3.90
C ALA A 158 31.56 2.09 3.66
N ALA A 159 30.75 2.94 4.28
CA ALA A 159 29.30 2.98 4.08
C ALA A 159 28.93 3.42 2.65
N VAL A 160 29.66 4.39 2.07
CA VAL A 160 29.49 4.77 0.65
C VAL A 160 29.83 3.57 -0.26
N GLY A 161 30.94 2.89 -0.01
CA GLY A 161 31.32 1.69 -0.75
C GLY A 161 30.27 0.58 -0.68
N ALA A 162 29.78 0.28 0.53
CA ALA A 162 28.71 -0.69 0.73
C ALA A 162 27.40 -0.28 0.03
N SER A 163 27.06 1.01 0.04
CA SER A 163 25.89 1.54 -0.67
C SER A 163 26.00 1.35 -2.19
N LEU A 164 27.18 1.54 -2.77
CA LEU A 164 27.42 1.28 -4.20
C LEU A 164 27.29 -0.20 -4.55
N VAL A 165 27.78 -1.10 -3.69
CA VAL A 165 27.61 -2.56 -3.85
C VAL A 165 26.13 -2.97 -3.77
N LEU A 166 25.38 -2.37 -2.85
CA LEU A 166 23.94 -2.59 -2.72
C LEU A 166 23.20 -2.13 -3.98
N LEU A 167 23.50 -0.93 -4.48
CA LEU A 167 22.92 -0.41 -5.72
C LEU A 167 23.22 -1.30 -6.92
N TRP A 168 24.45 -1.82 -7.03
CA TRP A 168 24.81 -2.76 -8.07
C TRP A 168 24.01 -4.06 -8.00
N GLY A 169 23.92 -4.70 -6.83
CA GLY A 169 23.14 -5.94 -6.68
C GLY A 169 21.65 -5.74 -6.88
N LEU A 170 21.09 -4.59 -6.46
CA LEU A 170 19.70 -4.22 -6.72
C LEU A 170 19.45 -4.02 -8.22
N ALA A 171 20.37 -3.34 -8.91
CA ALA A 171 20.27 -3.14 -10.36
C ALA A 171 20.30 -4.47 -11.13
N VAL A 172 21.16 -5.42 -10.72
CA VAL A 172 21.18 -6.78 -11.31
C VAL A 172 19.88 -7.53 -11.00
N ALA A 173 19.37 -7.43 -9.77
CA ALA A 173 18.13 -8.11 -9.39
C ALA A 173 16.90 -7.57 -10.16
N LEU A 174 16.80 -6.24 -10.29
CA LEU A 174 15.76 -5.59 -11.11
C LEU A 174 15.91 -5.94 -12.59
N TRP A 175 17.14 -5.97 -13.09
CA TRP A 175 17.42 -6.37 -14.46
C TRP A 175 16.95 -7.80 -14.74
N ARG A 176 17.27 -8.75 -13.86
CA ARG A 176 16.80 -10.14 -13.97
C ARG A 176 15.28 -10.23 -13.93
N ALA A 177 14.65 -9.53 -12.99
CA ALA A 177 13.18 -9.48 -12.88
C ALA A 177 12.50 -8.93 -14.13
N TRP A 178 13.12 -7.92 -14.76
CA TRP A 178 12.64 -7.37 -16.03
C TRP A 178 12.91 -8.31 -17.21
N ALA A 179 14.11 -8.92 -17.26
CA ALA A 179 14.51 -9.81 -18.34
C ALA A 179 13.74 -11.14 -18.38
N THR A 180 13.16 -11.57 -17.26
CA THR A 180 12.30 -12.76 -17.16
C THR A 180 10.80 -12.42 -17.14
N ASP A 181 10.41 -11.22 -17.58
CA ASP A 181 9.03 -10.71 -17.65
C ASP A 181 8.22 -10.66 -16.33
N VAL A 182 8.78 -11.13 -15.21
CA VAL A 182 8.14 -11.09 -13.88
C VAL A 182 7.83 -9.66 -13.45
N LEU A 183 8.72 -8.70 -13.73
CA LEU A 183 8.46 -7.30 -13.40
C LEU A 183 7.29 -6.74 -14.21
N ILE A 184 7.16 -7.15 -15.48
CA ILE A 184 6.08 -6.72 -16.37
C ILE A 184 4.75 -7.34 -15.93
N SER A 185 4.74 -8.63 -15.56
CA SER A 185 3.55 -9.33 -15.09
C SER A 185 3.02 -8.72 -13.77
N VAL A 186 3.90 -8.50 -12.79
CA VAL A 186 3.53 -7.89 -11.50
C VAL A 186 3.04 -6.46 -11.71
N ASN A 187 3.72 -5.67 -12.54
CA ASN A 187 3.31 -4.29 -12.82
C ASN A 187 1.94 -4.24 -13.49
N ARG A 188 1.64 -5.17 -14.41
CA ARG A 188 0.32 -5.29 -15.04
C ARG A 188 -0.77 -5.58 -14.02
N THR A 189 -0.59 -6.58 -13.15
CA THR A 189 -1.57 -6.92 -12.10
C THR A 189 -1.80 -5.73 -11.15
N VAL A 190 -0.73 -5.05 -10.74
CA VAL A 190 -0.84 -3.86 -9.89
C VAL A 190 -1.59 -2.74 -10.62
N MET A 191 -1.30 -2.52 -11.89
CA MET A 191 -1.98 -1.52 -12.72
C MET A 191 -3.47 -1.84 -12.94
N GLU A 192 -3.84 -3.10 -13.13
CA GLU A 192 -5.24 -3.54 -13.25
C GLU A 192 -6.04 -3.25 -11.98
N ILE A 193 -5.51 -3.64 -10.81
CA ILE A 193 -6.13 -3.37 -9.51
C ILE A 193 -6.23 -1.85 -9.27
N THR A 194 -5.16 -1.12 -9.56
CA THR A 194 -5.10 0.33 -9.40
C THR A 194 -6.11 1.03 -10.31
N ALA A 195 -6.21 0.62 -11.58
CA ALA A 195 -7.17 1.17 -12.53
C ALA A 195 -8.61 0.89 -12.12
N MET A 196 -8.91 -0.32 -11.62
CA MET A 196 -10.23 -0.65 -11.07
C MET A 196 -10.60 0.29 -9.91
N ILE A 197 -9.71 0.43 -8.92
CA ILE A 197 -9.94 1.32 -7.76
C ILE A 197 -10.18 2.75 -8.23
N PHE A 198 -9.32 3.29 -9.10
CA PHE A 198 -9.47 4.67 -9.56
C PHE A 198 -10.73 4.90 -10.42
N THR A 199 -11.14 3.92 -11.21
CA THR A 199 -12.42 4.00 -11.95
C THR A 199 -13.59 4.13 -10.98
N ILE A 200 -13.58 3.32 -9.92
CA ILE A 200 -14.58 3.36 -8.85
C ILE A 200 -14.55 4.72 -8.15
N LEU A 201 -13.36 5.25 -7.83
CA LEU A 201 -13.22 6.57 -7.21
C LEU A 201 -13.79 7.71 -8.07
N ILE A 202 -13.58 7.67 -9.39
CA ILE A 202 -14.17 8.64 -10.31
C ILE A 202 -15.70 8.52 -10.29
N GLY A 203 -16.23 7.30 -10.37
CA GLY A 203 -17.68 7.04 -10.30
C GLY A 203 -18.30 7.53 -8.99
N ALA A 204 -17.67 7.22 -7.86
CA ALA A 204 -18.07 7.68 -6.53
C ALA A 204 -18.05 9.22 -6.41
N SER A 205 -17.02 9.87 -6.96
CA SER A 205 -16.88 11.33 -6.94
C SER A 205 -17.98 12.00 -7.78
N LEU A 206 -18.26 11.48 -8.97
CA LEU A 206 -19.34 11.96 -9.83
C LEU A 206 -20.71 11.73 -9.20
N PHE A 207 -20.95 10.54 -8.65
CA PHE A 207 -22.18 10.23 -7.91
C PHE A 207 -22.36 11.18 -6.73
N SER A 208 -21.33 11.36 -5.89
CA SER A 208 -21.37 12.28 -4.76
C SER A 208 -21.63 13.72 -5.19
N LEU A 209 -21.00 14.19 -6.27
CA LEU A 209 -21.22 15.54 -6.79
C LEU A 209 -22.67 15.74 -7.28
N VAL A 210 -23.20 14.82 -8.10
CA VAL A 210 -24.58 14.88 -8.61
C VAL A 210 -25.59 14.72 -7.48
N PHE A 211 -25.37 13.77 -6.58
CA PHE A 211 -26.23 13.52 -5.42
C PHE A 211 -26.33 14.77 -4.55
N ARG A 212 -25.20 15.43 -4.25
CA ARG A 212 -25.18 16.72 -3.53
C ARG A 212 -25.87 17.83 -4.31
N GLY A 213 -25.61 17.93 -5.61
CA GLY A 213 -26.25 18.92 -6.49
C GLY A 213 -27.78 18.78 -6.59
N LEU A 214 -28.31 17.55 -6.41
CA LEU A 214 -29.74 17.27 -6.38
C LEU A 214 -30.38 17.42 -4.99
N GLY A 215 -29.62 17.87 -3.98
CA GLY A 215 -30.10 18.02 -2.60
C GLY A 215 -30.13 16.71 -1.81
N GLY A 216 -29.39 15.69 -2.23
CA GLY A 216 -29.31 14.40 -1.55
C GLY A 216 -28.75 14.48 -0.12
N GLU A 217 -27.92 15.47 0.19
CA GLU A 217 -27.46 15.71 1.57
C GLU A 217 -28.62 16.03 2.51
N GLU A 218 -29.60 16.82 2.04
CA GLU A 218 -30.76 17.19 2.85
C GLU A 218 -31.65 15.97 3.09
N LEU A 219 -31.86 15.13 2.07
CA LEU A 219 -32.62 13.89 2.23
C LEU A 219 -31.99 12.95 3.28
N VAL A 220 -30.66 12.82 3.27
CA VAL A 220 -29.95 12.00 4.26
C VAL A 220 -29.99 12.66 5.64
N ARG A 221 -29.86 13.99 5.69
CA ARG A 221 -29.94 14.76 6.94
C ARG A 221 -31.31 14.62 7.59
N GLU A 222 -32.39 14.82 6.83
CA GLU A 222 -33.77 14.66 7.31
C GLU A 222 -34.02 13.22 7.77
N GLY A 223 -33.57 12.23 6.99
CA GLY A 223 -33.71 10.81 7.34
C GLY A 223 -32.98 10.44 8.63
N LEU A 224 -31.74 10.92 8.82
CA LEU A 224 -30.97 10.70 10.04
C LEU A 224 -31.50 11.52 11.22
N SER A 225 -32.00 12.74 10.99
CA SER A 225 -32.57 13.58 12.05
C SER A 225 -33.93 13.07 12.53
N ALA A 226 -34.68 12.38 11.67
CA ALA A 226 -35.91 11.68 12.01
C ALA A 226 -35.68 10.33 12.70
N ALA A 227 -34.42 9.87 12.80
CA ALA A 227 -34.10 8.60 13.42
C ALA A 227 -34.47 8.58 14.91
N PRO A 228 -35.09 7.50 15.41
CA PRO A 228 -35.36 7.36 16.83
C PRO A 228 -34.05 7.28 17.62
N GLY A 229 -33.93 8.05 18.70
CA GLY A 229 -32.73 8.05 19.56
C GLY A 229 -31.73 9.17 19.26
N GLY A 230 -32.08 10.17 18.44
CA GLY A 230 -31.26 11.36 18.22
C GLY A 230 -29.90 11.03 17.62
N PHE A 231 -28.83 11.68 18.12
CA PHE A 231 -27.46 11.45 17.65
C PHE A 231 -27.05 9.97 17.70
N HIS A 232 -27.28 9.29 18.83
CA HIS A 232 -26.90 7.88 18.99
C HIS A 232 -27.69 6.95 18.05
N GLY A 233 -28.95 7.27 17.77
CA GLY A 233 -29.76 6.57 16.78
C GLY A 233 -29.23 6.75 15.36
N ALA A 234 -28.93 7.98 14.97
CA ALA A 234 -28.31 8.30 13.68
C ALA A 234 -26.94 7.62 13.52
N LEU A 235 -26.09 7.68 14.55
CA LEU A 235 -24.78 7.02 14.56
C LEU A 235 -24.92 5.50 14.40
N LEU A 236 -25.84 4.85 15.12
CA LEU A 236 -26.09 3.42 15.00
C LEU A 236 -26.54 3.02 13.58
N ILE A 237 -27.46 3.80 12.98
CA ILE A 237 -27.92 3.56 11.61
C ILE A 237 -26.75 3.65 10.62
N VAL A 238 -25.92 4.67 10.76
CA VAL A 238 -24.72 4.85 9.93
C VAL A 238 -23.76 3.68 10.11
N MET A 239 -23.48 3.28 11.35
CA MET A 239 -22.64 2.12 11.65
C MET A 239 -23.19 0.86 10.99
N LEU A 240 -24.50 0.61 11.07
CA LEU A 240 -25.13 -0.55 10.48
C LEU A 240 -25.07 -0.53 8.95
N ILE A 241 -25.38 0.61 8.33
CA ILE A 241 -25.30 0.77 6.86
C ILE A 241 -23.86 0.55 6.39
N MET A 242 -22.87 1.16 7.04
CA MET A 242 -21.46 0.96 6.70
C MET A 242 -21.03 -0.49 6.88
N PHE A 243 -21.49 -1.15 7.95
CA PHE A 243 -21.16 -2.53 8.23
C PHE A 243 -21.68 -3.47 7.13
N VAL A 244 -22.96 -3.28 6.73
CA VAL A 244 -23.59 -4.05 5.65
C VAL A 244 -22.97 -3.74 4.30
N LEU A 245 -22.69 -2.47 4.01
CA LEU A 245 -22.08 -2.05 2.75
C LEU A 245 -20.65 -2.64 2.61
N GLY A 246 -19.94 -2.81 3.72
CA GLY A 246 -18.63 -3.47 3.77
C GLY A 246 -18.63 -4.94 3.35
N PHE A 247 -19.80 -5.57 3.22
CA PHE A 247 -19.90 -6.92 2.64
C PHE A 247 -19.82 -6.94 1.12
N PHE A 248 -20.01 -5.79 0.46
CA PHE A 248 -20.11 -5.70 -0.99
C PHE A 248 -19.07 -4.76 -1.61
N LEU A 249 -18.73 -3.67 -0.91
CA LEU A 249 -17.83 -2.62 -1.39
C LEU A 249 -16.51 -2.61 -0.62
N ASP A 250 -15.46 -2.09 -1.25
CA ASP A 250 -14.14 -1.90 -0.63
C ASP A 250 -14.19 -0.79 0.45
N PHE A 251 -13.35 -0.87 1.48
CA PHE A 251 -13.27 0.13 2.55
C PHE A 251 -12.90 1.49 1.98
N VAL A 252 -12.05 1.52 0.94
CA VAL A 252 -11.66 2.76 0.25
C VAL A 252 -12.90 3.43 -0.36
N GLU A 253 -13.72 2.65 -1.05
CA GLU A 253 -14.95 3.13 -1.70
C GLU A 253 -15.98 3.64 -0.67
N ILE A 254 -16.24 2.85 0.38
CA ILE A 254 -17.16 3.24 1.44
C ILE A 254 -16.67 4.50 2.14
N THR A 255 -15.36 4.61 2.40
CA THR A 255 -14.78 5.79 3.04
C THR A 255 -14.99 7.04 2.19
N PHE A 256 -14.72 6.97 0.88
CA PHE A 256 -14.89 8.13 0.00
C PHE A 256 -16.34 8.49 -0.32
N VAL A 257 -17.27 7.54 -0.26
CA VAL A 257 -18.70 7.80 -0.48
C VAL A 257 -19.39 8.25 0.81
N VAL A 258 -19.24 7.47 1.88
CA VAL A 258 -20.04 7.62 3.10
C VAL A 258 -19.46 8.69 4.02
N VAL A 259 -18.14 8.79 4.19
CA VAL A 259 -17.56 9.77 5.14
C VAL A 259 -17.88 11.21 4.74
N PRO A 260 -17.66 11.67 3.49
CA PRO A 260 -17.97 13.05 3.11
C PRO A 260 -19.46 13.36 3.17
N LEU A 261 -20.32 12.36 3.01
CA LEU A 261 -21.77 12.51 3.08
C LEU A 261 -22.27 12.57 4.53
N VAL A 262 -21.81 11.66 5.38
CA VAL A 262 -22.38 11.43 6.71
C VAL A 262 -21.66 12.20 7.81
N ALA A 263 -20.34 12.37 7.72
CA ALA A 263 -19.58 13.04 8.77
C ALA A 263 -20.05 14.50 9.01
N PRO A 264 -20.31 15.33 7.98
CA PRO A 264 -20.84 16.68 8.20
C PRO A 264 -22.21 16.68 8.89
N ILE A 265 -23.06 15.69 8.59
CA ILE A 265 -24.41 15.57 9.16
C ILE A 265 -24.32 15.19 10.64
N LEU A 266 -23.50 14.19 11.00
CA LEU A 266 -23.34 13.75 12.38
C LEU A 266 -22.73 14.84 13.27
N LEU A 267 -21.73 15.57 12.77
CA LEU A 267 -21.09 16.68 13.48
C LEU A 267 -22.01 17.90 13.61
N ALA A 268 -23.02 18.04 12.74
CA ALA A 268 -24.02 19.11 12.83
C ALA A 268 -25.15 18.79 13.83
N ILE A 269 -25.44 17.51 14.09
CA ILE A 269 -26.44 17.10 15.10
C ILE A 269 -25.88 17.30 16.50
N GLU A 270 -24.63 16.90 16.72
CA GLU A 270 -23.95 17.05 18.01
C GLU A 270 -22.47 17.40 17.78
N ALA A 271 -21.97 18.42 18.49
CA ALA A 271 -20.59 18.90 18.35
C ALA A 271 -19.60 17.96 19.07
N ILE A 272 -19.41 16.77 18.51
CA ILE A 272 -18.50 15.73 19.02
C ILE A 272 -17.18 15.76 18.24
N ASN A 273 -16.12 15.27 18.88
CA ASN A 273 -14.80 15.19 18.27
C ASN A 273 -14.82 14.29 16.99
N PRO A 274 -14.38 14.81 15.83
CA PRO A 274 -14.37 14.06 14.56
C PRO A 274 -13.45 12.84 14.60
N ILE A 275 -12.41 12.84 15.44
CA ILE A 275 -11.50 11.70 15.63
C ILE A 275 -12.26 10.50 16.21
N TRP A 276 -13.16 10.74 17.16
CA TRP A 276 -13.95 9.67 17.77
C TRP A 276 -14.89 9.01 16.76
N ILE A 277 -15.59 9.81 15.95
CA ILE A 277 -16.45 9.31 14.87
C ILE A 277 -15.61 8.54 13.84
N GLY A 278 -14.47 9.09 13.43
CA GLY A 278 -13.56 8.44 12.48
C GLY A 278 -13.04 7.10 12.98
N ILE A 279 -12.69 6.99 14.27
CA ILE A 279 -12.24 5.73 14.88
C ILE A 279 -13.37 4.70 14.95
N LEU A 280 -14.59 5.11 15.31
CA LEU A 280 -15.76 4.22 15.27
C LEU A 280 -16.02 3.68 13.86
N MET A 281 -16.02 4.57 12.86
CA MET A 281 -16.16 4.19 11.45
C MET A 281 -15.04 3.22 11.00
N ALA A 282 -13.79 3.49 11.38
CA ALA A 282 -12.65 2.67 11.02
C ALA A 282 -12.71 1.26 11.63
N ILE A 283 -13.04 1.14 12.93
CA ILE A 283 -13.18 -0.16 13.60
C ILE A 283 -14.38 -0.93 13.05
N ASN A 284 -15.49 -0.24 12.78
CA ASN A 284 -16.68 -0.85 12.19
C ASN A 284 -16.39 -1.43 10.79
N LEU A 285 -15.68 -0.68 9.94
CA LEU A 285 -15.22 -1.17 8.64
C LEU A 285 -14.28 -2.37 8.79
N GLN A 286 -13.29 -2.33 9.70
CA GLN A 286 -12.40 -3.47 9.94
C GLN A 286 -13.17 -4.74 10.38
N THR A 287 -14.24 -4.56 11.16
CA THR A 287 -15.08 -5.66 11.63
C THR A 287 -15.87 -6.30 10.49
N SER A 288 -16.37 -5.49 9.56
CA SER A 288 -17.02 -5.98 8.34
C SER A 288 -16.06 -6.84 7.50
N PHE A 289 -14.78 -6.44 7.43
CA PHE A 289 -13.71 -7.16 6.70
C PHE A 289 -13.28 -8.49 7.33
N LEU A 290 -13.73 -8.81 8.54
CA LEU A 290 -13.54 -10.12 9.18
C LEU A 290 -14.80 -10.98 9.17
N THR A 291 -15.94 -10.42 8.76
CA THR A 291 -17.23 -11.12 8.78
C THR A 291 -17.55 -11.70 7.40
N PRO A 292 -17.99 -12.97 7.28
CA PRO A 292 -18.52 -13.49 6.01
C PRO A 292 -19.68 -12.62 5.52
N PRO A 293 -19.85 -12.33 4.22
CA PRO A 293 -19.40 -13.08 3.02
C PRO A 293 -18.10 -12.61 2.36
N PHE A 294 -17.50 -11.49 2.78
CA PHE A 294 -16.37 -10.86 2.07
C PHE A 294 -15.02 -11.08 2.75
N GLY A 295 -15.01 -11.52 4.01
CA GLY A 295 -13.84 -11.59 4.90
C GLY A 295 -12.50 -11.95 4.25
N PHE A 296 -11.79 -10.96 3.69
CA PHE A 296 -10.64 -11.18 2.80
C PHE A 296 -9.52 -11.93 3.49
N ALA A 297 -9.30 -11.63 4.77
CA ALA A 297 -8.34 -12.33 5.61
C ALA A 297 -8.70 -13.82 5.75
N LEU A 298 -9.98 -14.15 5.88
CA LEU A 298 -10.45 -15.53 5.94
C LEU A 298 -10.29 -16.22 4.59
N PHE A 299 -10.61 -15.58 3.46
CA PHE A 299 -10.39 -16.21 2.15
C PHE A 299 -8.91 -16.39 1.81
N TYR A 300 -8.06 -15.45 2.24
CA TYR A 300 -6.60 -15.60 2.14
C TYR A 300 -6.11 -16.81 2.95
N LEU A 301 -6.56 -16.94 4.20
CA LEU A 301 -6.23 -18.08 5.06
C LEU A 301 -6.78 -19.39 4.49
N ARG A 302 -7.98 -19.40 3.87
CA ARG A 302 -8.50 -20.58 3.19
C ARG A 302 -7.61 -20.99 2.03
N GLY A 303 -7.05 -20.04 1.26
CA GLY A 303 -6.10 -20.30 0.17
C GLY A 303 -4.76 -20.88 0.63
N ALA A 304 -4.36 -20.65 1.88
CA ALA A 304 -3.15 -21.24 2.48
C ALA A 304 -3.43 -22.52 3.30
N ALA A 305 -4.69 -22.79 3.66
CA ALA A 305 -5.08 -23.91 4.50
C ALA A 305 -5.20 -25.22 3.69
N PRO A 306 -4.76 -26.38 4.23
CA PRO A 306 -4.98 -27.68 3.61
C PRO A 306 -6.47 -27.98 3.40
N ASP A 307 -6.80 -28.83 2.43
CA ASP A 307 -8.20 -29.18 2.11
C ASP A 307 -8.95 -29.91 3.23
N ALA A 308 -8.23 -30.40 4.24
CA ALA A 308 -8.82 -30.98 5.44
C ALA A 308 -9.54 -29.96 6.35
N ILE A 309 -9.23 -28.66 6.23
CA ILE A 309 -9.85 -27.61 7.06
C ILE A 309 -11.07 -27.06 6.32
N ALA A 310 -12.25 -27.23 6.92
CA ALA A 310 -13.48 -26.69 6.34
C ALA A 310 -13.53 -25.17 6.49
N THR A 311 -14.11 -24.48 5.51
CA THR A 311 -14.31 -23.01 5.56
C THR A 311 -15.10 -22.59 6.81
N THR A 312 -16.00 -23.44 7.30
CA THR A 312 -16.74 -23.21 8.55
C THR A 312 -15.87 -23.14 9.78
N ASP A 313 -14.77 -23.89 9.83
CA ASP A 313 -13.85 -23.89 10.97
C ASP A 313 -13.08 -22.58 11.02
N LEU A 314 -12.76 -22.04 9.86
CA LEU A 314 -12.18 -20.71 9.72
C LEU A 314 -13.14 -19.61 10.15
N TYR A 315 -14.43 -19.72 9.77
CA TYR A 315 -15.45 -18.77 10.21
C TYR A 315 -15.65 -18.81 11.72
N ARG A 316 -15.70 -20.01 12.33
CA ARG A 316 -15.75 -20.17 13.79
C ARG A 316 -14.51 -19.61 14.47
N GLY A 317 -13.33 -19.77 13.85
CA GLY A 317 -12.08 -19.19 14.32
C GLY A 317 -12.07 -17.65 14.31
N ALA A 318 -12.85 -17.02 13.42
CA ALA A 318 -12.96 -15.57 13.33
C ALA A 318 -13.88 -14.96 14.40
N VAL A 319 -14.91 -15.70 14.84
CA VAL A 319 -15.90 -15.24 15.84
C VAL A 319 -15.29 -14.58 17.08
N PRO A 320 -14.26 -15.14 17.77
CA PRO A 320 -13.70 -14.48 18.94
C PRO A 320 -13.09 -13.11 18.61
N PHE A 321 -12.48 -12.93 17.44
CA PHE A 321 -11.93 -11.65 17.03
C PHE A 321 -13.01 -10.62 16.71
N VAL A 322 -14.07 -11.06 16.02
CA VAL A 322 -15.24 -10.20 15.74
C VAL A 322 -15.91 -9.77 17.04
N LEU A 323 -16.07 -10.67 18.02
CA LEU A 323 -16.64 -10.35 19.33
C LEU A 323 -15.79 -9.32 20.09
N ILE A 324 -14.46 -9.48 20.07
CA ILE A 324 -13.54 -8.50 20.68
C ILE A 324 -13.65 -7.14 19.98
N GLN A 325 -13.78 -7.11 18.65
CA GLN A 325 -13.93 -5.86 17.90
C GLN A 325 -15.26 -5.17 18.16
N VAL A 326 -16.38 -5.91 18.21
CA VAL A 326 -17.69 -5.37 18.58
C VAL A 326 -17.68 -4.86 20.02
N LEU A 327 -17.01 -5.57 20.94
CA LEU A 327 -16.82 -5.11 22.31
C LEU A 327 -15.97 -3.83 22.36
N ALA A 328 -14.88 -3.75 21.60
CA ALA A 328 -14.05 -2.55 21.49
C ALA A 328 -14.83 -1.37 20.90
N LEU A 329 -15.63 -1.61 19.86
CA LEU A 329 -16.54 -0.62 19.26
C LEU A 329 -17.54 -0.10 20.32
N GLY A 330 -18.16 -1.01 21.08
CA GLY A 330 -19.08 -0.64 22.16
C GLY A 330 -18.40 0.14 23.29
N LEU A 331 -17.17 -0.24 23.68
CA LEU A 331 -16.39 0.47 24.68
C LEU A 331 -16.00 1.88 24.21
N ILE A 332 -15.57 2.04 22.97
CA ILE A 332 -15.23 3.35 22.41
C ILE A 332 -16.49 4.19 22.26
N ALA A 333 -17.61 3.59 21.87
CA ALA A 333 -18.90 4.28 21.78
C ALA A 333 -19.38 4.78 23.15
N ALA A 334 -19.16 4.01 24.22
CA ALA A 334 -19.51 4.40 25.59
C ALA A 334 -18.50 5.37 26.24
N PHE A 335 -17.22 5.26 25.90
CA PHE A 335 -16.12 6.03 26.49
C PHE A 335 -15.26 6.72 25.42
N PRO A 336 -15.68 7.90 24.91
CA PRO A 336 -14.97 8.59 23.84
C PRO A 336 -13.51 8.92 24.15
N THR A 337 -13.18 9.09 25.44
CA THR A 337 -11.82 9.36 25.92
C THR A 337 -10.81 8.29 25.50
N LEU A 338 -11.24 7.04 25.30
CA LEU A 338 -10.36 5.97 24.82
C LEU A 338 -9.79 6.25 23.44
N ALA A 339 -10.57 6.92 22.59
CA ALA A 339 -10.17 7.30 21.24
C ALA A 339 -9.39 8.62 21.19
N THR A 340 -9.71 9.57 22.07
CA THR A 340 -9.21 10.95 21.99
C THR A 340 -8.03 11.25 22.92
N TRP A 341 -7.79 10.43 23.96
CA TRP A 341 -6.73 10.67 24.94
C TRP A 341 -5.33 10.67 24.32
N LEU A 342 -4.97 9.64 23.56
CA LEU A 342 -3.62 9.52 23.00
C LEU A 342 -3.30 10.65 22.00
N PRO A 343 -4.18 10.99 21.04
CA PRO A 343 -3.98 12.17 20.20
C PRO A 343 -3.81 13.46 21.00
N SER A 344 -4.62 13.67 22.04
CA SER A 344 -4.52 14.88 22.88
C SER A 344 -3.19 14.99 23.65
N ALA A 345 -2.63 13.86 24.07
CA ALA A 345 -1.35 13.81 24.79
C ALA A 345 -0.14 14.03 23.86
N LEU A 346 -0.22 13.56 22.60
CA LEU A 346 0.87 13.68 21.63
C LEU A 346 0.85 15.01 20.87
N PHE A 347 -0.34 15.51 20.52
CA PHE A 347 -0.50 16.67 19.62
C PHE A 347 -1.06 17.92 20.33
N GLY A 348 -1.41 17.83 21.61
CA GLY A 348 -2.03 18.93 22.37
C GLY A 348 -3.53 19.12 22.08
N THR A 349 -4.17 20.09 22.73
CA THR A 349 -5.63 20.36 22.68
C THR A 349 -6.10 21.10 21.42
N SER A 350 -5.48 20.89 20.27
CA SER A 350 -5.71 21.65 19.03
C SER A 350 -6.88 21.15 18.16
N PHE A 351 -7.68 20.21 18.65
CA PHE A 351 -8.79 19.56 17.91
C PHE A 351 -10.14 19.59 18.66
N GLY A 352 -10.35 20.60 19.51
CA GLY A 352 -11.60 20.83 20.24
C GLY A 352 -12.46 21.90 19.58
#